data_AF-A0AAU0Y568-F1
#
_entry.id   AF-A0AAU0Y568-F1
#
_cell.length_a   1.000
_cell.length_b   1.000
_cell.length_c   1.000
_cell.angle_alpha   90.00
_cell.angle_beta   90.00
_cell.angle_gamma   90.00
#
_symmetry.space_group_name_H-M   'P 1'
#
loop_
_entity.id
_entity.type
_entity.pdbx_description
1 polymer ?
#
loop_
_entity_poly.entity_id
_entity_poly.type
_entity_poly.pdbx_seq_one_letter_code
_entity_poly.pdbx_strand_id
1 'polypeptide(L)'
;MSDPYRVDPIDCGCTDCLVGVSVSLASVSRQQVADLLNGALENATMRRLGIAVSYVLQSDEEFPSLRPECIRVQVLPYDDESEEDLPSWELDPYQLHGLPVNG
;
A
#
# COMPACT_ATOMS: atom_id res chain seq x y z
N MET A 1 -27.66 -12.31 6.78
CA MET A 1 -27.25 -13.67 7.17
C MET A 1 -25.74 -13.70 7.05
N SER A 2 -25.06 -13.82 8.19
CA SER A 2 -23.60 -13.80 8.27
C SER A 2 -23.10 -15.23 8.01
N ASP A 3 -22.31 -15.42 6.95
CA ASP A 3 -21.84 -16.74 6.54
C ASP A 3 -20.73 -17.24 7.50
N PRO A 4 -20.81 -18.44 8.12
CA PRO A 4 -20.06 -18.71 9.34
C PRO A 4 -18.67 -19.34 9.17
N TYR A 5 -18.14 -19.50 7.95
CA TYR A 5 -16.79 -20.08 7.77
C TYR A 5 -16.05 -19.49 6.56
N ARG A 6 -15.65 -18.22 6.62
CA ARG A 6 -14.51 -17.72 5.85
C ARG A 6 -13.23 -18.09 6.61
N VAL A 7 -12.68 -19.27 6.34
CA VAL A 7 -11.40 -19.72 6.88
C VAL A 7 -10.41 -19.83 5.73
N ASP A 8 -9.51 -18.85 5.61
CA ASP A 8 -8.33 -18.94 4.77
C ASP A 8 -7.08 -18.62 5.62
N PRO A 9 -6.20 -19.61 5.88
CA PRO A 9 -4.91 -19.37 6.54
C PRO A 9 -3.90 -18.66 5.63
N ILE A 10 -2.88 -18.12 6.30
CA ILE A 10 -1.85 -17.18 5.82
C ILE A 10 -1.23 -17.60 4.48
N ASP A 11 -1.26 -16.66 3.52
CA ASP A 11 -0.61 -16.69 2.19
C ASP A 11 -1.38 -17.24 0.97
N CYS A 12 -2.59 -16.70 0.71
CA CYS A 12 -3.33 -16.80 -0.56
C CYS A 12 -4.30 -18.00 -0.66
N GLY A 13 -5.56 -17.75 -0.30
CA GLY A 13 -6.67 -18.67 -0.57
C GLY A 13 -8.04 -18.00 -0.67
N CYS A 14 -8.13 -16.69 -0.44
CA CYS A 14 -9.43 -16.03 -0.38
C CYS A 14 -10.10 -15.94 -1.74
N THR A 15 -11.41 -16.19 -1.81
CA THR A 15 -12.18 -16.01 -3.06
C THR A 15 -11.96 -14.61 -3.64
N ASP A 16 -11.85 -13.60 -2.77
CA ASP A 16 -11.59 -12.19 -3.10
C ASP A 16 -10.20 -12.00 -3.76
N CYS A 17 -9.23 -12.85 -3.41
CA CYS A 17 -7.88 -12.89 -3.99
C CYS A 17 -7.93 -13.51 -5.40
N LEU A 18 -8.71 -14.57 -5.58
CA LEU A 18 -8.91 -15.25 -6.87
C LEU A 18 -9.71 -14.41 -7.86
N VAL A 19 -10.67 -13.60 -7.38
CA VAL A 19 -11.41 -12.64 -8.22
C VAL A 19 -10.68 -11.31 -8.42
N GLY A 20 -9.47 -11.16 -7.85
CA GLY A 20 -8.59 -10.01 -8.07
C GLY A 20 -9.01 -8.73 -7.34
N VAL A 21 -9.84 -8.83 -6.30
CA VAL A 21 -10.31 -7.70 -5.50
C VAL A 21 -9.36 -7.41 -4.34
N SER A 22 -8.61 -8.42 -3.87
CA SER A 22 -7.62 -8.29 -2.81
C SER A 22 -6.27 -8.92 -3.17
N VAL A 23 -5.21 -8.48 -2.51
CA VAL A 23 -3.83 -8.95 -2.75
C VAL A 23 -3.09 -9.30 -1.46
N SER A 24 -2.27 -10.34 -1.50
CA SER A 24 -1.34 -10.68 -0.42
C SER A 24 -0.09 -9.82 -0.50
N LEU A 25 0.34 -9.27 0.64
CA LEU A 25 1.54 -8.42 0.73
C LEU A 25 2.85 -9.19 0.60
N ALA A 26 2.84 -10.52 0.72
CA ALA A 26 4.05 -11.34 0.61
C ALA A 26 4.65 -11.35 -0.81
N SER A 27 3.83 -11.11 -1.85
CA SER A 27 4.23 -11.20 -3.26
C SER A 27 3.67 -10.09 -4.14
N VAL A 28 3.27 -8.97 -3.52
CA VAL A 28 2.65 -7.84 -4.23
C VAL A 28 3.69 -7.03 -5.02
N SER A 29 3.36 -6.71 -6.27
CA SER A 29 4.17 -5.83 -7.12
C SER A 29 3.98 -4.36 -6.73
N ARG A 30 4.93 -3.49 -7.11
CA ARG A 30 4.82 -2.04 -6.85
C ARG A 30 3.53 -1.43 -7.40
N GLN A 31 3.09 -1.86 -8.59
CA GLN A 31 1.83 -1.38 -9.18
C GLN A 31 0.64 -1.75 -8.30
N GLN A 32 0.58 -2.98 -7.80
CA GLN A 32 -0.51 -3.41 -6.92
C GLN A 32 -0.45 -2.71 -5.54
N VAL A 33 0.72 -2.30 -5.06
CA VAL A 33 0.83 -1.42 -3.89
C VAL A 33 0.26 -0.03 -4.18
N ALA A 34 0.51 0.53 -5.37
CA ALA A 34 -0.12 1.78 -5.78
C ALA A 34 -1.65 1.62 -5.88
N ASP A 35 -2.14 0.51 -6.43
CA ASP A 35 -3.57 0.22 -6.54
C ASP A 35 -4.23 0.02 -5.15
N LEU A 36 -3.53 -0.61 -4.20
CA LEU A 36 -3.92 -0.67 -2.79
C LEU A 36 -4.07 0.72 -2.17
N LEU A 37 -3.09 1.61 -2.37
CA LEU A 37 -3.14 2.98 -1.84
C LEU A 37 -4.22 3.84 -2.50
N ASN A 38 -4.56 3.56 -3.76
CA ASN A 38 -5.66 4.21 -4.49
C ASN A 38 -7.05 3.63 -4.13
N GLY A 39 -7.11 2.55 -3.33
CA GLY A 39 -8.36 1.87 -2.96
C GLY A 39 -8.95 1.00 -4.07
N ALA A 40 -8.18 0.70 -5.12
CA ALA A 40 -8.57 -0.19 -6.21
C ALA A 40 -8.36 -1.68 -5.86
N LEU A 41 -7.48 -1.97 -4.89
CA LEU A 41 -7.28 -3.29 -4.30
C LEU A 41 -7.44 -3.24 -2.79
N GLU A 42 -7.84 -4.37 -2.20
CA GLU A 42 -7.89 -4.55 -0.76
C GLU A 42 -6.70 -5.34 -0.22
N ASN A 43 -6.25 -5.01 0.99
CA ASN A 43 -5.19 -5.76 1.67
C ASN A 43 -5.77 -7.04 2.30
N ALA A 44 -5.52 -8.19 1.66
CA ALA A 44 -6.01 -9.48 2.14
C ALA A 44 -5.36 -9.94 3.46
N THR A 45 -4.18 -9.42 3.79
CA THR A 45 -3.42 -9.84 4.98
C THR A 45 -3.86 -9.16 6.26
N MET A 46 -4.70 -8.12 6.16
CA MET A 46 -5.10 -7.24 7.28
C MET A 46 -3.93 -6.62 8.06
N ARG A 47 -2.71 -6.66 7.50
CA ARG A 47 -1.53 -6.03 8.11
C ARG A 47 -1.59 -4.51 8.00
N ARG A 48 -0.98 -3.84 8.97
CA ARG A 48 -0.83 -2.38 8.95
C ARG A 48 0.28 -1.99 7.99
N LEU A 49 0.07 -0.89 7.27
CA LEU A 49 1.08 -0.29 6.39
C LEU A 49 1.55 1.04 6.99
N GLY A 50 2.86 1.24 7.03
CA GLY A 50 3.50 2.53 7.29
C GLY A 50 3.78 3.22 5.97
N ILE A 51 3.43 4.50 5.88
CA ILE A 51 3.65 5.32 4.68
C ILE A 51 4.49 6.52 5.09
N ALA A 52 5.66 6.65 4.48
CA ALA A 52 6.55 7.80 4.63
C ALA A 52 6.70 8.51 3.29
N VAL A 53 6.58 9.84 3.28
CA VAL A 53 6.72 10.65 2.07
C VAL A 53 7.90 11.61 2.25
N SER A 54 8.86 11.53 1.33
CA SER A 54 10.00 12.45 1.27
C SER A 54 9.69 13.59 0.33
N TYR A 55 9.98 14.82 0.76
CA TYR A 55 9.80 16.03 -0.03
C TYR A 55 11.15 16.71 -0.27
N VAL A 56 11.34 17.22 -1.49
CA VAL A 56 12.45 18.10 -1.84
C VAL A 56 11.97 19.55 -1.79
N LEU A 57 12.79 20.39 -1.17
CA LEU A 57 12.60 21.84 -1.12
C LEU A 57 13.28 22.47 -2.34
N GLN A 58 12.52 23.18 -3.17
CA GLN A 58 13.10 23.96 -4.27
C GLN A 58 13.30 25.40 -3.80
N SER A 59 14.56 25.79 -3.55
CA SER A 59 14.89 27.02 -2.80
C SER A 59 15.10 28.28 -3.65
N ASP A 60 14.76 28.25 -4.93
CA ASP A 60 15.01 29.39 -5.84
C ASP A 60 13.90 30.45 -5.78
N GLU A 61 12.92 30.28 -4.89
CA GLU A 61 11.73 31.14 -4.75
C GLU A 61 11.62 31.72 -3.33
N GLU A 62 11.01 32.91 -3.20
CA GLU A 62 10.72 33.57 -1.91
C GLU A 62 9.83 32.71 -0.99
N PHE A 63 9.00 31.85 -1.60
CA PHE A 63 8.22 30.81 -0.94
C PHE A 63 8.55 29.46 -1.57
N PRO A 64 9.47 28.67 -0.99
CA PRO A 64 9.93 27.46 -1.61
C PRO A 64 8.79 26.43 -1.68
N SER A 65 8.62 25.85 -2.87
CA SER A 65 7.65 24.78 -3.07
C SER A 65 8.19 23.44 -2.57
N LEU A 66 7.30 22.65 -1.97
CA LEU A 66 7.58 21.26 -1.58
C LEU A 66 7.12 20.34 -2.70
N ARG A 67 8.05 19.58 -3.26
CA ARG A 67 7.74 18.55 -4.25
C ARG A 67 7.94 17.18 -3.63
N PRO A 68 6.94 16.27 -3.62
CA PRO A 68 7.16 14.91 -3.19
C PRO A 68 8.15 14.24 -4.15
N GLU A 69 9.14 13.56 -3.60
CA GLU A 69 10.20 12.87 -4.34
C GLU A 69 10.01 11.36 -4.33
N CYS A 70 9.62 10.81 -3.17
CA CYS A 70 9.49 9.37 -2.97
C CYS A 70 8.41 9.07 -1.93
N ILE A 71 7.65 8.00 -2.15
CA ILE A 71 6.74 7.42 -1.16
C ILE A 71 7.28 6.04 -0.81
N ARG A 72 7.66 5.85 0.44
CA ARG A 72 8.03 4.54 0.99
C ARG A 72 6.84 3.93 1.71
N VAL A 73 6.47 2.73 1.30
CA VAL A 73 5.44 1.91 1.93
C VAL A 73 6.12 0.70 2.56
N GLN A 74 5.85 0.44 3.83
CA GLN A 74 6.39 -0.71 4.54
C GLN A 74 5.30 -1.43 5.30
N VAL A 75 5.39 -2.75 5.35
CA VAL A 75 4.58 -3.54 6.27
C VAL A 75 5.06 -3.27 7.69
N LEU A 76 4.14 -2.95 8.60
CA LEU A 76 4.49 -2.77 10.01
C LEU A 76 4.46 -4.12 10.74
N PRO A 77 5.37 -4.34 11.69
CA PRO A 77 5.37 -5.53 12.52
C PRO A 77 4.11 -5.58 13.40
N TYR A 78 3.72 -6.80 13.78
CA TYR A 78 2.93 -6.98 14.99
C TYR A 78 3.81 -6.77 16.24
N ASP A 79 3.18 -6.62 17.41
CA ASP A 79 3.88 -6.26 18.65
C ASP A 79 4.93 -7.30 19.07
N ASP A 80 4.83 -8.53 18.55
CA ASP A 80 5.70 -9.68 18.79
C ASP A 80 6.61 -10.06 17.60
N GLU A 81 6.64 -9.26 16.53
CA GLU A 81 7.46 -9.51 15.35
C GLU A 81 8.66 -8.55 15.25
N SER A 82 9.76 -9.05 14.69
CA SER A 82 10.88 -8.19 14.28
C SER A 82 10.51 -7.39 13.03
N GLU A 83 11.04 -6.16 12.91
CA GLU A 83 10.97 -5.37 11.67
C GLU A 83 11.86 -5.95 10.56
N GLU A 84 12.82 -6.80 10.92
CA GLU A 84 13.72 -7.45 9.97
C GLU A 84 12.92 -8.36 9.04
N ASP A 85 13.16 -8.22 7.73
CA ASP A 85 12.53 -8.97 6.63
C ASP A 85 11.08 -8.61 6.26
N LEU A 86 10.50 -7.55 6.82
CA LEU A 86 9.18 -7.08 6.37
C LEU A 86 9.24 -6.43 4.98
N PRO A 87 8.27 -6.75 4.08
CA PRO A 87 8.24 -6.16 2.74
C PRO A 87 8.17 -4.63 2.77
N SER A 88 8.92 -4.00 1.86
CA SER A 88 8.86 -2.56 1.62
C SER A 88 8.98 -2.23 0.14
N TRP A 89 8.36 -1.11 -0.24
CA TRP A 89 8.30 -0.64 -1.62
C TRP A 89 8.54 0.87 -1.64
N GLU A 90 9.25 1.32 -2.67
CA GLU A 90 9.37 2.74 -3.02
C GLU A 90 8.53 2.99 -4.28
N LEU A 91 7.67 3.98 -4.20
CA LEU A 91 6.76 4.40 -5.26
C LEU A 91 7.13 5.80 -5.71
N ASP A 92 6.99 6.03 -7.02
CA ASP A 92 6.99 7.37 -7.58
C ASP A 92 5.68 8.07 -7.15
N PRO A 93 5.74 9.24 -6.50
CA PRO A 93 4.55 10.00 -6.09
C PRO A 93 3.57 10.28 -7.24
N TYR A 94 4.06 10.37 -8.48
CA TYR A 94 3.27 10.62 -9.69
C TYR A 94 2.67 9.35 -10.30
N GLN A 95 2.96 8.17 -9.74
CA GLN A 95 2.29 6.91 -10.11
C GLN A 95 1.03 6.67 -9.28
N LEU A 96 0.84 7.37 -8.16
CA LEU A 96 -0.42 7.40 -7.43
C LEU A 96 -1.44 8.30 -8.15
N HIS A 97 -1.95 7.82 -9.28
CA HIS A 97 -3.07 8.45 -9.98
C HIS A 97 -4.17 7.43 -10.21
N GLY A 98 -5.31 7.60 -9.53
CA GLY A 98 -6.39 6.62 -9.59
C GLY A 98 -7.64 6.95 -8.79
N LEU A 99 -8.07 8.21 -8.74
CA LEU A 99 -9.48 8.53 -8.49
C LEU A 99 -9.94 9.49 -9.58
N PRO A 100 -11.07 9.23 -10.29
CA PRO A 100 -11.72 10.30 -11.01
C PRO A 100 -12.07 11.38 -9.98
N VAL A 101 -11.51 12.57 -10.16
CA VAL A 101 -12.05 13.77 -9.55
C VAL A 101 -13.40 13.96 -10.24
N ASN A 102 -14.45 13.33 -9.70
CA ASN A 102 -15.80 13.63 -10.12
C ASN A 102 -16.05 15.09 -9.72
N GLY A 103 -16.01 15.96 -10.73
CA GLY A 103 -16.56 17.31 -10.65
C GLY A 103 -18.08 17.30 -10.65
#